data_AF-A0A951ATG2-F1
#
_entry.id   AF-A0A951ATG2-F1
#
_cell.length_a   1.000
_cell.length_b   1.000
_cell.length_c   1.000
_cell.angle_alpha   90.00
_cell.angle_beta   90.00
_cell.angle_gamma   90.00
#
_symmetry.space_group_name_H-M   'P 1'
#
loop_
_entity.id
_entity.type
_entity.pdbx_description
1 polymer ?
#
loop_
_entity_poly.entity_id
_entity_poly.type
_entity_poly.pdbx_seq_one_letter_code
_entity_poly.pdbx_strand_id
1 'polypeptide(L)'
;EVAEETGLMVEIVRLLGNVQRHAPGAAVFDIHDYCCRVTGGTLRPGDDADDARWCDGQALATLPVVTGLIETLSGWRAFPYST
;
A
#
# COMPACT_ATOMS: atom_id res chain seq x y z
N GLU A 1 2.54 5.01 -9.64
CA GLU A 1 2.13 4.22 -8.45
C GLU A 1 2.23 2.72 -8.72
N VAL A 2 1.19 1.86 -8.59
CA VAL A 2 1.37 0.38 -8.54
C VAL A 2 2.23 -0.22 -9.65
N ALA A 3 1.97 0.08 -10.93
CA ALA A 3 2.73 -0.50 -12.04
C ALA A 3 4.18 0.01 -12.13
N GLU A 4 4.40 1.24 -11.69
CA GLU A 4 5.71 1.91 -11.65
C GLU A 4 6.55 1.37 -10.49
N GLU A 5 5.97 1.34 -9.28
CA GLU A 5 6.64 0.95 -8.03
C GLU A 5 6.83 -0.57 -7.88
N THR A 6 5.97 -1.39 -8.50
CA THR A 6 5.96 -2.85 -8.29
C THR A 6 6.03 -3.68 -9.57
N GLY A 7 5.90 -3.06 -10.75
CA GLY A 7 5.78 -3.78 -12.02
C GLY A 7 4.49 -4.57 -12.21
N LEU A 8 3.52 -4.49 -11.29
CA LEU A 8 2.26 -5.21 -11.36
C LEU A 8 1.17 -4.40 -12.06
N MET A 9 0.40 -5.08 -12.91
CA MET A 9 -0.85 -4.55 -13.46
C MET A 9 -2.00 -4.96 -12.57
N VAL A 10 -2.90 -4.02 -12.26
CA VAL A 10 -4.03 -4.25 -11.37
C VAL A 10 -5.33 -3.71 -11.93
N GLU A 11 -6.43 -4.32 -11.51
CA GLU A 11 -7.79 -3.78 -11.63
C GLU A 11 -8.26 -3.28 -10.26
N ILE A 12 -8.83 -2.08 -10.22
CA ILE A 12 -9.43 -1.53 -9.00
C ILE A 12 -10.74 -2.26 -8.72
N VAL A 13 -10.83 -2.87 -7.55
CA VAL A 13 -12.05 -3.51 -7.07
C VAL A 13 -12.96 -2.48 -6.39
N ARG A 14 -12.40 -1.68 -5.48
CA ARG A 14 -13.12 -0.62 -4.76
C ARG A 14 -12.16 0.35 -4.06
N LEU A 15 -12.64 1.55 -3.73
CA LEU A 15 -11.99 2.42 -2.75
C LEU A 15 -12.04 1.76 -1.35
N LEU A 16 -10.91 1.75 -0.65
CA LEU A 16 -10.80 1.33 0.76
C LEU A 16 -11.07 2.51 1.70
N GLY A 17 -10.46 3.65 1.41
CA GLY A 17 -10.58 4.87 2.21
C GLY A 17 -9.60 5.93 1.74
N ASN A 18 -9.46 6.99 2.53
CA ASN A 18 -8.42 7.98 2.34
C ASN A 18 -7.77 8.36 3.68
N VAL A 19 -6.57 8.91 3.59
CA VAL A 19 -5.87 9.53 4.71
C VAL A 19 -5.30 10.87 4.26
N GLN A 20 -5.31 11.84 5.17
CA GLN A 20 -4.62 13.10 4.99
C GLN A 20 -3.28 13.09 5.74
N ARG A 21 -2.24 13.62 5.10
CA ARG A 21 -0.88 13.72 5.66
C ARG A 21 -0.29 15.09 5.38
N HIS A 22 0.40 15.67 6.36
CA HIS A 22 1.08 16.93 6.17
C HIS A 22 2.20 16.78 5.12
N ALA A 23 2.24 17.73 4.19
CA ALA A 23 3.28 17.86 3.18
C ALA A 23 4.15 19.10 3.49
N PRO A 24 5.33 19.23 2.86
CA PRO A 24 6.16 20.43 3.02
C PRO A 24 5.40 21.72 2.69
N GLY A 25 5.72 22.82 3.40
CA GLY A 25 5.20 24.15 3.07
C GLY A 25 3.71 24.37 3.36
N ALA A 26 3.18 23.78 4.44
CA ALA A 26 1.78 23.85 4.86
C ALA A 26 0.78 23.15 3.91
N ALA A 27 1.26 22.41 2.92
CA ALA A 27 0.43 21.58 2.07
C ALA A 27 -0.05 20.30 2.80
N VAL A 28 -1.04 19.63 2.22
CA VAL A 28 -1.57 18.34 2.70
C VAL A 28 -1.67 17.41 1.50
N PHE A 29 -1.11 16.20 1.66
CA PHE A 29 -1.40 15.08 0.77
C PHE A 29 -2.76 14.47 1.15
N ASP A 30 -3.64 14.33 0.17
CA ASP A 30 -4.92 13.62 0.29
C ASP A 30 -4.81 12.29 -0.46
N ILE A 31 -4.52 11.22 0.28
CA ILE A 31 -4.11 9.92 -0.27
C ILE A 31 -5.32 8.99 -0.28
N HIS A 32 -5.64 8.45 -1.45
CA HIS A 32 -6.77 7.53 -1.64
C HIS A 32 -6.27 6.11 -1.88
N ASP A 33 -6.66 5.19 -1.01
CA ASP A 33 -6.23 3.79 -1.06
C ASP A 33 -7.31 2.91 -1.69
N TYR A 34 -6.89 2.03 -2.60
CA TYR A 34 -7.78 1.16 -3.37
C TYR A 34 -7.47 -0.31 -3.14
N CYS A 35 -8.52 -1.11 -2.99
CA CYS A 35 -8.42 -2.56 -3.04
C CYS A 35 -8.31 -2.96 -4.51
N CYS A 36 -7.25 -3.69 -4.83
CA CYS A 36 -6.89 -4.02 -6.20
C CYS A 36 -6.71 -5.52 -6.36
N ARG A 37 -7.01 -6.04 -7.56
CA ARG A 37 -6.71 -7.41 -7.97
C ARG A 37 -5.62 -7.39 -9.03
N VAL A 38 -4.56 -8.16 -8.83
CA VAL A 38 -3.49 -8.32 -9.82
C VAL A 38 -4.04 -9.02 -11.06
N THR A 39 -3.76 -8.45 -12.23
CA THR A 39 -4.18 -8.98 -13.53
C THR A 39 -2.99 -9.36 -14.43
N GLY A 40 -1.77 -8.95 -14.06
CA GLY A 40 -0.56 -9.30 -14.79
C GLY A 40 0.67 -8.59 -14.26
N GLY A 41 1.76 -8.68 -15.03
CA GLY A 41 3.07 -8.15 -14.66
C GLY A 41 3.94 -9.14 -13.89
N THR A 42 5.07 -8.65 -13.42
CA THR A 42 6.01 -9.42 -12.59
C THR A 42 6.48 -8.51 -11.48
N LEU A 43 6.38 -9.01 -10.24
CA LEU A 43 6.79 -8.24 -9.07
C LEU A 43 8.28 -7.89 -9.19
N ARG A 44 8.58 -6.60 -9.15
CA ARG A 44 9.93 -6.04 -9.14
C ARG A 44 9.89 -4.66 -8.50
N PRO A 45 10.95 -4.22 -7.83
CA PRO A 45 11.02 -2.84 -7.37
C PRO A 45 10.99 -1.86 -8.56
N GLY A 46 10.30 -0.74 -8.36
CA GLY A 46 10.38 0.46 -9.20
C GLY A 46 11.73 1.18 -9.04
N ASP A 47 11.88 2.32 -9.70
CA ASP A 47 13.10 3.12 -9.63
C ASP A 47 13.24 3.91 -8.32
N ASP A 48 12.13 4.14 -7.63
CA ASP A 48 12.04 4.80 -6.33
C ASP A 48 11.94 3.82 -5.14
N ALA A 49 12.06 2.51 -5.38
CA ALA A 49 11.98 1.47 -4.38
C ALA A 49 13.23 0.57 -4.37
N ASP A 50 13.75 0.25 -3.17
CA ASP A 50 14.90 -0.64 -3.03
C ASP A 50 14.54 -2.14 -3.15
N ASP A 51 13.30 -2.52 -2.81
CA ASP A 51 12.81 -3.91 -2.79
C ASP A 51 11.29 -3.97 -3.01
N ALA A 52 10.80 -5.10 -3.53
CA ALA A 52 9.36 -5.39 -3.66
C ALA A 52 9.08 -6.86 -3.34
N ARG A 53 8.23 -7.09 -2.32
CA ARG A 53 7.87 -8.43 -1.86
C ARG A 53 6.41 -8.52 -1.42
N TRP A 54 5.84 -9.71 -1.55
CA TRP A 54 4.56 -10.04 -0.90
C TRP A 54 4.78 -10.21 0.61
N CYS A 55 3.90 -9.63 1.42
CA CYS A 55 3.91 -9.75 2.86
C CYS A 55 2.54 -10.22 3.36
N ASP A 56 2.52 -11.25 4.20
CA ASP A 56 1.35 -11.57 5.02
C ASP A 56 1.27 -10.65 6.25
N GLY A 57 0.26 -10.85 7.09
CA GLY A 57 0.07 -10.06 8.30
C GLY A 57 1.20 -10.16 9.32
N GLN A 58 1.84 -11.33 9.43
CA GLN A 58 2.94 -11.52 10.38
C GLN A 58 4.19 -10.79 9.90
N ALA A 59 4.54 -10.95 8.62
CA ALA A 59 5.63 -10.22 8.00
C ALA A 59 5.40 -8.70 8.14
N LEU A 60 4.23 -8.20 7.76
CA LEU A 60 3.90 -6.77 7.79
C LEU A 60 3.99 -6.19 9.22
N ALA A 61 3.54 -6.94 10.23
CA ALA A 61 3.61 -6.51 11.63
C ALA A 61 5.04 -6.35 12.18
N THR A 62 6.05 -6.94 11.52
CA THR A 62 7.45 -6.84 11.92
C THR A 62 8.24 -5.77 11.18
N LEU A 63 7.67 -5.16 10.14
CA LEU A 63 8.37 -4.16 9.32
C LEU A 63 8.36 -2.78 9.99
N PRO A 64 9.43 -1.98 9.82
CA PRO A 64 9.46 -0.60 10.25
C PRO A 64 8.59 0.24 9.30
N VAL A 65 7.29 0.22 9.52
CA VAL A 65 6.32 0.95 8.70
C VAL A 65 6.07 2.35 9.24
N VAL A 66 5.57 3.22 8.37
CA VAL A 66 5.16 4.58 8.75
C VAL A 66 4.07 4.57 9.81
N THR A 67 4.10 5.54 10.72
CA THR A 67 3.12 5.68 11.80
C THR A 67 1.69 5.72 11.26
N GLY A 68 0.81 4.94 11.87
CA GLY A 68 -0.61 4.85 11.53
C GLY A 68 -0.95 3.86 10.42
N LEU A 69 0.02 3.32 9.66
CA LEU A 69 -0.29 2.39 8.55
C LEU A 69 -1.08 1.17 9.01
N ILE A 70 -0.60 0.48 10.05
CA ILE A 70 -1.23 -0.75 10.58
C ILE A 70 -2.63 -0.46 11.12
N GLU A 71 -2.80 0.64 11.85
CA GLU A 71 -4.08 1.06 12.41
C GLU A 71 -5.08 1.37 11.29
N THR A 72 -4.66 2.13 10.27
CA THR A 72 -5.49 2.47 9.11
C THR A 72 -5.93 1.21 8.35
N LEU A 73 -5.00 0.31 8.01
CA LEU A 73 -5.33 -0.94 7.32
C LEU A 73 -6.27 -1.82 8.15
N SER A 74 -6.06 -1.89 9.47
CA SER A 74 -6.93 -2.64 10.38
C SER A 74 -8.33 -2.04 10.45
N GLY A 75 -8.44 -0.71 10.56
CA GLY A 75 -9.71 0.02 10.56
C GLY A 75 -10.52 -0.18 9.28
N TRP A 76 -9.84 -0.28 8.14
CA TRP A 76 -10.47 -0.60 6.86
C TRP A 76 -10.73 -2.09 6.63
N ARG A 77 -10.37 -2.96 7.60
CA ARG A 77 -10.42 -4.42 7.47
C ARG A 77 -9.64 -4.93 6.26
N ALA A 78 -8.56 -4.24 5.93
CA ALA A 78 -7.63 -4.55 4.84
C ALA A 78 -6.29 -5.11 5.35
N PHE A 79 -6.12 -5.24 6.67
CA PHE A 79 -4.95 -5.91 7.22
C PHE A 79 -4.95 -7.39 6.80
N PRO A 80 -3.88 -7.88 6.14
CA PRO A 80 -3.82 -9.26 5.69
C PRO A 80 -3.83 -10.19 6.91
N TYR A 81 -4.83 -11.05 7.01
CA TYR A 81 -4.84 -12.11 8.02
C TYR A 81 -3.81 -13.18 7.62
N SER A 82 -3.18 -13.82 8.61
CA SER A 82 -2.49 -15.08 8.36
C SER A 82 -3.50 -16.12 7.87
N THR A 83 -3.20 -16.79 6.75
CA THR A 83 -3.93 -17.98 6.31
C THR A 83 -3.75 -19.14 7.26
#